data_AF-A0AAU8LQY9-F1
#
_entry.id   AF-A0AAU8LQY9-F1
#
_cell.length_a   1.000
_cell.length_b   1.000
_cell.length_c   1.000
_cell.angle_alpha   90.00
_cell.angle_beta   90.00
_cell.angle_gamma   90.00
#
_symmetry.space_group_name_H-M   'P 1'
#
loop_
_entity.id
_entity.type
_entity.pdbx_description
1 polymer ?
#
loop_
_entity_poly.entity_id
_entity_poly.type
_entity_poly.pdbx_seq_one_letter_code
_entity_poly.pdbx_strand_id
1 'polypeptide(L)' 'MFKKIFRFLFRSHKTPPSPEETLLLRICHGDKDRMERLISYEVDKNSGLSRHEAVRNAVYALQRDNR' A
#
# COMPACT_ATOMS: atom_id res chain seq x y z
N MET A 1 -44.96 17.32 -2.37
CA MET A 1 -44.39 15.99 -2.68
C MET A 1 -43.25 16.21 -3.67
N PHE A 2 -41.98 16.03 -3.31
CA PHE A 2 -40.87 15.62 -4.21
C PHE A 2 -39.57 15.55 -3.38
N LYS A 3 -39.12 14.31 -3.19
CA LYS A 3 -37.96 13.92 -2.38
C LYS A 3 -36.68 14.45 -3.06
N LYS A 4 -35.92 15.32 -2.37
CA LYS A 4 -34.54 15.64 -2.74
C LYS A 4 -33.68 14.40 -2.45
N ILE A 5 -33.35 13.68 -3.52
CA ILE A 5 -32.47 12.51 -3.48
C ILE A 5 -31.05 13.03 -3.24
N PHE A 6 -30.54 12.83 -2.02
CA PHE A 6 -29.12 12.98 -1.68
C PHE A 6 -28.35 11.95 -2.48
N ARG A 7 -27.81 12.36 -3.63
CA ARG A 7 -26.89 11.56 -4.41
C ARG A 7 -25.50 11.73 -3.80
N PHE A 8 -25.30 11.08 -2.65
CA PHE A 8 -23.97 10.88 -2.06
C PHE A 8 -23.21 9.96 -3.02
N LEU A 9 -22.55 10.56 -4.01
CA LEU A 9 -21.56 9.88 -4.81
C LEU A 9 -20.48 9.40 -3.85
N PHE A 10 -20.39 8.08 -3.71
CA PHE A 10 -19.27 7.37 -3.11
C PHE A 10 -17.99 7.82 -3.84
N ARG A 11 -17.39 8.91 -3.37
CA ARG A 11 -16.03 9.30 -3.69
C ARG A 11 -15.18 8.17 -3.15
N SER A 12 -14.65 7.31 -4.02
CA SER A 12 -13.73 6.25 -3.64
C SER A 12 -12.67 6.86 -2.71
N HIS A 13 -12.77 6.57 -1.42
CA HIS A 13 -11.73 6.88 -0.45
C HIS A 13 -10.56 5.94 -0.77
N LYS A 14 -9.84 6.22 -1.86
CA LYS A 14 -8.46 5.79 -1.98
C LYS A 14 -7.75 6.54 -0.87
N THR A 15 -7.61 5.88 0.28
CA THR A 15 -6.73 6.33 1.35
C THR A 15 -5.41 6.74 0.70
N PRO A 16 -4.91 7.96 0.97
CA PRO A 16 -3.64 8.38 0.41
C PRO A 16 -2.60 7.31 0.75
N PRO A 17 -1.70 6.97 -0.19
CA PRO A 17 -0.67 5.98 0.07
C PRO A 17 0.12 6.41 1.31
N SER A 18 0.43 5.45 2.19
CA SER A 18 1.23 5.77 3.36
C SER A 18 2.58 6.35 2.92
N PRO A 19 3.25 7.16 3.75
CA PRO A 19 4.60 7.62 3.44
C PRO A 19 5.56 6.45 3.14
N GLU A 20 5.36 5.28 3.76
CA GLU A 20 6.16 4.09 3.47
C GLU A 20 5.79 3.43 2.14
N GLU A 21 4.51 3.39 1.76
CA GLU A 21 4.10 2.89 0.44
C GLU A 21 4.68 3.77 -0.68
N THR A 22 4.70 5.10 -0.47
CA THR A 22 5.32 6.04 -1.41
C THR A 22 6.82 5.82 -1.52
N LEU A 23 7.49 5.54 -0.40
CA LEU A 23 8.92 5.27 -0.37
C LEU A 23 9.25 3.91 -1.02
N LEU A 24 8.45 2.87 -0.73
CA LEU A 24 8.58 1.56 -1.36
C LEU A 24 8.39 1.65 -2.87
N LEU A 25 7.40 2.43 -3.33
CA LEU A 25 7.18 2.68 -4.76
C LEU A 25 8.37 3.39 -5.41
N ARG A 26 9.01 4.34 -4.72
CA ARG A 26 10.25 4.98 -5.22
C ARG A 26 11.40 4.00 -5.33
N ILE A 27 11.60 3.12 -4.34
CA ILE A 27 12.64 2.07 -4.40
C ILE A 27 12.32 1.08 -5.53
N CYS A 28 11.05 0.81 -5.79
CA CYS A 28 10.60 -0.01 -6.92
C CYS A 28 10.59 0.74 -8.26
N HIS A 29 11.15 1.96 -8.34
CA HIS A 29 11.19 2.78 -9.56
C HIS A 29 9.81 3.06 -10.20
N GLY A 30 8.75 3.10 -9.39
CA GLY A 30 7.37 3.30 -9.85
C GLY A 30 6.66 2.02 -10.30
N ASP A 31 7.31 0.86 -10.23
CA ASP A 31 6.70 -0.43 -10.52
C ASP A 31 5.78 -0.88 -9.37
N LYS A 32 4.48 -0.73 -9.60
CA LYS A 32 3.43 -1.09 -8.63
C LYS A 32 3.25 -2.59 -8.49
N ASP A 33 3.45 -3.36 -9.55
CA ASP A 33 3.28 -4.81 -9.52
C ASP A 33 4.41 -5.45 -8.73
N ARG A 34 5.63 -4.89 -8.84
CA ARG A 34 6.75 -5.29 -8.00
C ARG A 34 6.51 -4.91 -6.53
N MET A 35 6.04 -3.69 -6.27
CA MET A 35 5.70 -3.25 -4.92
C MET A 35 4.69 -4.19 -4.26
N GLU A 36 3.59 -4.50 -4.96
CA GLU A 36 2.52 -5.33 -4.41
C GLU A 36 2.99 -6.77 -4.16
N ARG A 37 3.80 -7.34 -5.06
CA ARG A 37 4.42 -8.66 -4.85
C ARG A 37 5.29 -8.71 -3.60
N LEU A 38 6.04 -7.66 -3.30
CA LEU A 38 6.87 -7.58 -2.09
C LEU A 38 6.02 -7.48 -0.83
N ILE A 39 4.94 -6.69 -0.87
CA ILE A 39 4.00 -6.57 0.24
C ILE A 39 3.33 -7.92 0.50
N SER A 40 2.80 -8.56 -0.55
CA SER A 40 2.21 -9.90 -0.45
C SER A 40 3.18 -10.92 0.11
N TYR A 41 4.43 -10.92 -0.37
CA TYR A 41 5.47 -11.80 0.14
C TYR A 41 5.72 -11.62 1.64
N GLU A 42 5.81 -10.38 2.14
CA GLU A 42 6.02 -10.12 3.57
C GLU A 42 4.79 -10.47 4.44
N VAL A 43 3.58 -10.28 3.90
CA VAL A 43 2.32 -10.71 4.55
C VAL A 43 2.24 -12.24 4.63
N ASP A 44 2.56 -12.94 3.54
CA ASP A 44 2.50 -14.40 3.46
C ASP A 44 3.58 -15.06 4.33
N LYS A 45 4.78 -14.48 4.34
CA LYS A 45 5.91 -14.93 5.16
C LYS A 45 5.63 -14.81 6.65
N ASN A 46 4.91 -13.77 7.07
CA ASN A 46 4.54 -13.54 8.46
C ASN A 46 3.01 -13.41 8.56
N SER A 47 2.34 -14.56 8.54
CA SER A 47 0.88 -14.66 8.66
C SER A 47 0.40 -13.96 9.93
N GLY A 48 -0.13 -12.74 9.80
CA GLY A 48 -0.56 -11.89 10.90
C GLY A 48 -0.02 -10.46 10.87
N LEU A 49 0.92 -10.14 9.98
CA LEU A 49 1.35 -8.76 9.79
C LEU A 49 0.25 -7.91 9.17
N SER A 50 0.10 -6.70 9.69
CA SER A 50 -0.68 -5.68 9.01
C SER A 50 0.01 -5.29 7.69
N ARG A 51 -0.78 -4.86 6.69
CA ARG A 51 -0.24 -4.34 5.43
C ARG A 51 0.83 -3.27 5.64
N HIS A 52 0.62 -2.38 6.62
CA HIS A 52 1.54 -1.31 6.95
C HIS A 52 2.88 -1.84 7.49
N GLU A 53 2.88 -2.89 8.30
CA GLU A 53 4.11 -3.52 8.78
C GLU A 53 4.82 -4.28 7.66
N ALA A 54 4.06 -4.97 6.80
CA ALA A 54 4.60 -5.64 5.63
C ALA A 54 5.31 -4.65 4.68
N VAL A 55 4.72 -3.49 4.40
CA VAL A 55 5.35 -2.41 3.63
C VAL A 55 6.66 -1.96 4.28
N ARG A 56 6.64 -1.73 5.61
CA ARG A 56 7.83 -1.30 6.35
C ARG A 56 8.95 -2.34 6.28
N ASN A 57 8.61 -3.62 6.44
CA ASN A 57 9.56 -4.72 6.33
C ASN A 57 10.13 -4.84 4.92
N ALA A 58 9.29 -4.69 3.88
CA ALA A 58 9.74 -4.70 2.50
C ALA A 58 10.72 -3.54 2.20
N VAL A 59 10.44 -2.34 2.72
CA VAL A 59 11.38 -1.20 2.63
C VAL A 59 12.71 -1.54 3.30
N TYR A 60 12.68 -2.04 4.54
CA TYR A 60 13.90 -2.39 5.27
C TYR A 60 14.71 -3.48 4.58
N ALA A 61 14.05 -4.50 4.04
CA ALA A 61 14.70 -5.58 3.29
C ALA A 61 15.44 -5.03 2.06
N LEU A 62 14.77 -4.21 1.25
CA LEU A 62 15.39 -3.60 0.06
C LEU A 62 16.51 -2.62 0.43
N GLN A 63 16.37 -1.85 1.50
CA GLN A 63 17.43 -0.96 1.98
C GLN A 63 18.66 -1.73 2.48
N ARG A 64 18.46 -2.89 3.10
CA ARG A 64 19.55 -3.78 3.54
C ARG A 64 20.28 -4.39 2.36
N ASP A 65 19.55 -4.84 1.35
CA ASP A 65 20.12 -5.51 0.16
C ASP A 65 20.83 -4.52 -0.78
N ASN A 66 20.49 -3.23 -0.71
CA ASN A 66 21.16 -2.16 -1.46
C ASN A 66 22.46 -1.63 -0.80
N ARG A 67 22.87 -2.17 0.36
CA ARG A 67 24.15 -1.83 1.02
C ARG A 67 25.25 -2.81 0.63
#